data_AF-A0A560ED67-F1
#
_entry.id   AF-A0A560ED67-F1
#
_cell.length_a   1.000
_cell.length_b   1.000
_cell.length_c   1.000
_cell.angle_alpha   90.00
_cell.angle_beta   90.00
_cell.angle_gamma   90.00
#
_symmetry.space_group_name_H-M   'P 1'
#
loop_
_entity.id
_entity.type
_entity.pdbx_description
1 polymer ?
#
loop_
_entity_poly.entity_id
_entity_poly.type
_entity_poly.pdbx_seq_one_letter_code
_entity_poly.pdbx_strand_id
1 'polypeptide(L)'
;MGFAMTILVTGSAGHLGEAILRTLRGRGSPARGIDLKPSPFTDAVGSIVDPGFVREQMDGITAVIHSATLHKPHVATHSKQDFVDTNVTGTLNLLEAAVAAGVKSFVFTSTTSAFGSQLRPEAGQAAVWVTEDLTSVPKNIYGTTKLMAESLCELFFRERGLPVVVLRTSRFFPEDDDDPAMRSDYALDNAQANELLYRRLDIADAVSAHLLAVERAQKIGFGRYIVSATSPFEQRHLASLAFDAAGVVRELHPDCEALYVARGWRLFPQIDRVYVNERARRELGWRPEFDFAHVLRSLRDGRDFRSALAREVGAKGYHDTLFDDGPYPVAP
;
A
#
# COMPACT_ATOMS: atom_id res chain seq x y z
N MET A 1 18.74 28.38 12.87
CA MET A 1 19.04 27.06 12.27
C MET A 1 17.78 26.22 12.43
N GLY A 2 17.00 26.05 11.36
CA GLY A 2 15.86 25.14 11.42
C GLY A 2 16.40 23.72 11.56
N PHE A 3 16.01 22.98 12.60
CA PHE A 3 16.38 21.58 12.72
C PHE A 3 15.93 20.85 11.45
N ALA A 4 16.86 20.17 10.77
CA ALA A 4 16.53 19.38 9.60
C ALA A 4 15.52 18.29 9.97
N MET A 5 14.44 18.19 9.20
CA MET A 5 13.39 17.19 9.44
C MET A 5 14.01 15.79 9.36
N THR A 6 14.02 15.06 10.46
CA THR A 6 14.43 13.64 10.50
C THR A 6 13.18 12.77 10.54
N ILE A 7 13.10 11.83 9.59
CA ILE A 7 11.97 10.93 9.40
C ILE A 7 12.31 9.53 9.94
N LEU A 8 11.54 9.03 10.90
CA LEU A 8 11.61 7.63 11.31
C LEU A 8 10.75 6.77 10.38
N VAL A 9 11.33 5.70 9.84
CA VAL A 9 10.63 4.73 8.98
C VAL A 9 10.65 3.36 9.66
N THR A 10 9.49 2.88 10.10
CA THR A 10 9.37 1.53 10.69
C THR A 10 9.06 0.51 9.60
N GLY A 11 9.54 -0.72 9.70
CA GLY A 11 9.34 -1.74 8.66
C GLY A 11 10.38 -1.61 7.55
N SER A 12 11.56 -1.08 7.90
CA SER A 12 12.62 -0.69 6.97
C SER A 12 13.23 -1.83 6.16
N ALA A 13 13.07 -3.09 6.59
CA ALA A 13 13.53 -4.25 5.84
C ALA A 13 12.51 -4.73 4.78
N GLY A 14 11.23 -4.32 4.92
CA GLY A 14 10.15 -4.66 3.97
C GLY A 14 10.21 -3.84 2.67
N HIS A 15 9.38 -4.20 1.69
CA HIS A 15 9.39 -3.55 0.36
C HIS A 15 9.20 -2.04 0.43
N LEU A 16 8.13 -1.58 1.10
CA LEU A 16 7.81 -0.16 1.15
C LEU A 16 8.78 0.63 2.03
N GLY A 17 9.15 0.08 3.20
CA GLY A 17 10.10 0.73 4.10
C GLY A 17 11.47 0.94 3.45
N GLU A 18 11.98 -0.08 2.75
CA GLU A 18 13.18 0.07 1.93
C GLU A 18 13.00 1.13 0.84
N ALA A 19 11.90 1.06 0.07
CA ALA A 19 11.65 1.98 -1.03
C ALA A 19 11.64 3.45 -0.57
N ILE A 20 11.03 3.70 0.59
CA ILE A 20 11.01 5.02 1.23
C ILE A 20 12.42 5.44 1.64
N LEU A 21 13.17 4.59 2.35
CA LEU A 21 14.50 4.94 2.85
C LEU A 21 15.52 5.12 1.72
N ARG A 22 15.47 4.27 0.69
CA ARG A 22 16.24 4.44 -0.53
C ARG A 22 15.99 5.79 -1.18
N THR A 23 14.72 6.20 -1.28
CA THR A 23 14.33 7.48 -1.85
C THR A 23 14.79 8.66 -1.00
N LEU A 24 14.60 8.60 0.33
CA LEU A 24 15.03 9.65 1.26
C LEU A 24 16.55 9.82 1.25
N ARG A 25 17.31 8.72 1.35
CA ARG A 25 18.77 8.73 1.34
C ARG A 25 19.32 9.21 -0.01
N GLY A 26 18.72 8.81 -1.13
CA GLY A 26 19.09 9.30 -2.47
C GLY A 26 18.89 10.81 -2.65
N ARG A 27 17.99 11.42 -1.87
CA ARG A 27 17.76 12.88 -1.82
C ARG A 27 18.58 13.61 -0.75
N GLY A 28 19.38 12.89 0.04
CA GLY A 28 20.08 13.45 1.20
C GLY A 28 19.14 13.88 2.34
N SER A 29 17.90 13.40 2.37
CA SER A 29 16.94 13.69 3.45
C SER A 29 17.29 12.85 4.69
N PRO A 30 17.43 13.46 5.88
CA PRO A 30 17.70 12.72 7.11
C PRO A 30 16.57 11.74 7.43
N ALA A 31 16.92 10.47 7.56
CA ALA A 31 15.96 9.41 7.87
C ALA A 31 16.62 8.31 8.70
N ARG A 32 15.83 7.66 9.56
CA ARG A 32 16.22 6.52 10.39
C ARG A 32 15.30 5.35 10.10
N GLY A 33 15.85 4.21 9.72
CA GLY A 33 15.10 2.97 9.52
C GLY A 33 15.14 2.07 10.74
N ILE A 34 13.98 1.53 11.14
CA ILE A 34 13.89 0.50 12.19
C ILE A 34 13.10 -0.72 11.71
N ASP A 35 13.50 -1.90 12.14
CA ASP A 35 12.84 -3.17 11.81
C ASP A 35 13.23 -4.26 12.81
N LEU A 36 12.44 -5.34 12.87
CA LEU A 36 12.79 -6.55 13.61
C LEU A 36 13.96 -7.30 12.95
N LYS A 37 14.11 -7.18 11.62
CA LYS A 37 15.16 -7.84 10.84
C LYS A 37 16.24 -6.84 10.39
N PRO A 38 17.54 -7.22 10.39
CA PRO A 38 18.59 -6.37 9.83
C PRO A 38 18.45 -6.26 8.30
N SER A 39 18.83 -5.11 7.75
CA SER A 39 18.93 -4.85 6.31
C SER A 39 19.87 -3.67 6.05
N PRO A 40 20.30 -3.41 4.79
CA PRO A 40 21.04 -2.19 4.45
C PRO A 40 20.30 -0.87 4.78
N PHE A 41 18.99 -0.95 5.03
CA PHE A 41 18.12 0.17 5.36
C PHE A 41 17.67 0.16 6.83
N THR A 42 18.11 -0.81 7.64
CA THR A 42 17.78 -0.89 9.06
C THR A 42 18.93 -0.27 9.88
N ASP A 43 18.72 0.92 10.42
CA ASP A 43 19.70 1.62 11.26
C ASP A 43 19.69 1.10 12.71
N ALA A 44 18.54 0.63 13.19
CA ALA A 44 18.42 -0.06 14.48
C ALA A 44 17.48 -1.27 14.39
N VAL A 45 17.94 -2.40 14.92
CA VAL A 45 17.18 -3.67 14.94
C VAL A 45 16.45 -3.78 16.28
N GLY A 46 15.13 -3.93 16.23
CA GLY A 46 14.29 -4.06 17.42
C GLY A 46 12.80 -4.08 17.10
N SER A 47 11.98 -4.39 18.11
CA SER A 47 10.54 -4.52 17.93
C SER A 47 9.79 -3.25 18.31
N ILE A 48 8.83 -2.85 17.48
CA ILE A 48 7.89 -1.75 17.82
C ILE A 48 6.95 -2.11 18.99
N VAL A 49 6.88 -3.40 19.35
CA VAL A 49 6.12 -3.87 20.52
C VAL A 49 6.87 -3.55 21.82
N ASP A 50 8.19 -3.32 21.77
CA ASP A 50 8.97 -2.87 22.92
C ASP A 50 8.89 -1.33 23.03
N PRO A 51 8.19 -0.78 24.04
CA PRO A 51 8.06 0.66 24.22
C PRO A 51 9.39 1.33 24.62
N GLY A 52 10.34 0.59 25.21
CA GLY A 52 11.68 1.08 25.52
C GLY A 52 12.46 1.39 24.25
N PHE A 53 12.53 0.40 23.35
CA PHE A 53 13.12 0.55 22.03
C PHE A 53 12.46 1.69 21.24
N VAL A 54 11.12 1.74 21.18
CA VAL A 54 10.41 2.80 20.44
C VAL A 54 10.74 4.21 20.98
N ARG A 55 10.80 4.39 22.31
CA ARG A 55 11.15 5.69 22.91
C ARG A 55 12.59 6.10 22.55
N GLU A 56 13.53 5.18 22.61
CA GLU A 56 14.92 5.44 22.23
C GLU A 56 15.03 5.89 20.76
N GLN A 57 14.33 5.19 19.86
CA GLN A 57 14.41 5.47 18.43
C GLN A 57 13.67 6.75 18.01
N MET A 58 12.86 7.34 18.90
CA MET A 58 12.13 8.59 18.66
C MET A 58 12.97 9.86 18.96
N ASP A 59 14.16 9.73 19.57
CA ASP A 59 15.00 10.89 19.86
C ASP A 59 15.43 11.63 18.58
N GLY A 60 15.20 12.96 18.57
CA GLY A 60 15.45 13.84 17.42
C GLY A 60 14.49 13.66 16.23
N ILE A 61 13.47 12.80 16.32
CA ILE A 61 12.53 12.53 15.23
C ILE A 61 11.46 13.62 15.15
N THR A 62 11.20 14.09 13.94
CA THR A 62 10.19 15.14 13.67
C THR A 62 9.00 14.65 12.86
N ALA A 63 9.16 13.52 12.17
CA ALA A 63 8.10 12.86 11.41
C ALA A 63 8.27 11.34 11.46
N VAL A 64 7.16 10.61 11.41
CA VAL A 64 7.14 9.14 11.41
C VAL A 64 6.40 8.65 10.17
N ILE A 65 6.97 7.67 9.47
CA ILE A 65 6.28 6.83 8.50
C ILE A 65 6.24 5.40 9.06
N HIS A 66 5.05 4.98 9.50
CA HIS A 66 4.83 3.68 10.09
C HIS A 66 4.37 2.67 9.02
N SER A 67 5.29 1.83 8.55
CA SER A 67 5.02 0.72 7.61
C SER A 67 5.26 -0.70 8.18
N ALA A 68 5.76 -0.83 9.41
CA ALA A 68 5.94 -2.12 10.08
C ALA A 68 4.57 -2.76 10.37
N THR A 69 4.39 -4.02 9.97
CA THR A 69 3.11 -4.72 10.15
C THR A 69 3.28 -6.23 9.93
N LEU A 70 2.43 -7.03 10.57
CA LEU A 70 2.06 -8.34 10.04
C LEU A 70 0.90 -8.16 9.06
N HIS A 71 1.01 -8.74 7.87
CA HIS A 71 0.05 -8.55 6.77
C HIS A 71 -0.51 -9.88 6.23
N LYS A 72 -1.24 -9.83 5.11
CA LYS A 72 -1.99 -10.98 4.56
C LYS A 72 -1.17 -12.28 4.47
N PRO A 73 0.09 -12.29 3.98
CA PRO A 73 0.94 -13.50 3.95
C PRO A 73 1.15 -14.17 5.31
N HIS A 74 1.04 -13.41 6.40
CA HIS A 74 1.28 -13.89 7.75
C HIS A 74 0.04 -14.52 8.40
N VAL A 75 -1.15 -14.39 7.81
CA VAL A 75 -2.43 -14.80 8.44
C VAL A 75 -2.47 -16.28 8.76
N ALA A 76 -1.91 -17.13 7.90
CA ALA A 76 -1.88 -18.58 8.10
C ALA A 76 -0.66 -19.05 8.94
N THR A 77 0.29 -18.17 9.23
CA THR A 77 1.58 -18.53 9.87
C THR A 77 1.77 -17.93 11.25
N HIS A 78 0.94 -16.96 11.63
CA HIS A 78 1.02 -16.25 12.91
C HIS A 78 -0.33 -16.31 13.63
N SER A 79 -0.29 -16.25 14.95
CA SER A 79 -1.49 -16.24 15.76
C SER A 79 -2.23 -14.91 15.65
N LYS A 80 -3.52 -14.88 15.99
CA LYS A 80 -4.27 -13.62 16.06
C LYS A 80 -3.67 -12.64 17.08
N GLN A 81 -3.05 -13.15 18.14
CA GLN A 81 -2.39 -12.33 19.15
C GLN A 81 -1.16 -11.62 18.57
N ASP A 82 -0.35 -12.30 17.75
CA ASP A 82 0.81 -11.68 17.09
C ASP A 82 0.40 -10.49 16.22
N PHE A 83 -0.74 -10.60 15.53
CA PHE A 83 -1.34 -9.50 14.78
C PHE A 83 -1.77 -8.34 15.68
N VAL A 84 -2.40 -8.62 16.83
CA VAL A 84 -2.80 -7.58 17.79
C VAL A 84 -1.56 -6.89 18.36
N ASP A 85 -0.57 -7.66 18.79
CA ASP A 85 0.67 -7.13 19.38
C ASP A 85 1.42 -6.26 18.37
N THR A 86 1.63 -6.75 17.15
CA THR A 86 2.39 -6.00 16.14
C THR A 86 1.60 -4.81 15.61
N ASN A 87 0.38 -5.04 15.12
CA ASN A 87 -0.34 -4.01 14.37
C ASN A 87 -1.08 -3.03 15.27
N VAL A 88 -1.49 -3.42 16.48
CA VAL A 88 -2.25 -2.55 17.40
C VAL A 88 -1.34 -2.04 18.51
N THR A 89 -0.75 -2.92 19.31
CA THR A 89 0.12 -2.53 20.44
C THR A 89 1.36 -1.78 19.93
N GLY A 90 2.01 -2.28 18.87
CA GLY A 90 3.14 -1.59 18.25
C GLY A 90 2.79 -0.20 17.70
N THR A 91 1.61 -0.06 17.07
CA THR A 91 1.12 1.26 16.63
C THR A 91 0.88 2.20 17.81
N LEU A 92 0.27 1.71 18.90
CA LEU A 92 0.02 2.49 20.11
C LEU A 92 1.33 3.01 20.72
N ASN A 93 2.35 2.15 20.84
CA ASN A 93 3.67 2.55 21.34
C ASN A 93 4.28 3.69 20.50
N LEU A 94 4.19 3.58 19.18
CA LEU A 94 4.68 4.60 18.25
C LEU A 94 3.92 5.92 18.39
N LEU A 95 2.59 5.88 18.53
CA LEU A 95 1.77 7.07 18.71
C LEU A 95 2.07 7.79 20.03
N GLU A 96 2.17 7.06 21.15
CA GLU A 96 2.54 7.62 22.46
C GLU A 96 3.93 8.27 22.42
N ALA A 97 4.93 7.56 21.88
CA ALA A 97 6.28 8.09 21.76
C ALA A 97 6.34 9.30 20.81
N ALA A 98 5.59 9.29 19.70
CA ALA A 98 5.54 10.41 18.76
C ALA A 98 4.97 11.67 19.41
N VAL A 99 3.91 11.55 20.22
CA VAL A 99 3.38 12.68 21.01
C VAL A 99 4.43 13.18 22.00
N ALA A 100 5.07 12.28 22.75
CA ALA A 100 6.08 12.65 23.75
C ALA A 100 7.30 13.37 23.13
N ALA A 101 7.72 12.95 21.93
CA ALA A 101 8.83 13.55 21.19
C ALA A 101 8.43 14.83 20.42
N GLY A 102 7.15 15.19 20.40
CA GLY A 102 6.68 16.38 19.69
C GLY A 102 6.70 16.26 18.16
N VAL A 103 6.57 15.03 17.64
CA VAL A 103 6.45 14.72 16.20
C VAL A 103 5.37 15.59 15.56
N LYS A 104 5.67 16.12 14.37
CA LYS A 104 4.80 17.05 13.64
C LYS A 104 3.97 16.37 12.55
N SER A 105 4.34 15.16 12.17
CA SER A 105 3.63 14.38 11.15
C SER A 105 3.77 12.90 11.42
N PHE A 106 2.66 12.19 11.50
CA PHE A 106 2.62 10.74 11.59
C PHE A 106 1.87 10.16 10.39
N VAL A 107 2.55 9.40 9.54
CA VAL A 107 1.96 8.74 8.39
C VAL A 107 1.80 7.25 8.69
N PHE A 108 0.56 6.77 8.73
CA PHE A 108 0.25 5.37 8.94
C PHE A 108 -0.04 4.67 7.61
N THR A 109 0.78 3.65 7.30
CA THR A 109 0.55 2.80 6.13
C THR A 109 -0.55 1.80 6.45
N SER A 110 -1.76 2.04 5.98
CA SER A 110 -2.88 1.09 6.04
C SER A 110 -2.99 0.29 4.73
N THR A 111 -4.15 -0.28 4.44
CA THR A 111 -4.36 -1.16 3.28
C THR A 111 -5.78 -1.01 2.74
N THR A 112 -5.95 -1.13 1.43
CA THR A 112 -7.29 -1.30 0.85
C THR A 112 -7.97 -2.61 1.27
N SER A 113 -7.21 -3.60 1.78
CA SER A 113 -7.79 -4.82 2.36
C SER A 113 -8.69 -4.56 3.57
N ALA A 114 -8.58 -3.38 4.19
CA ALA A 114 -9.41 -2.95 5.32
C ALA A 114 -10.90 -2.87 4.95
N PHE A 115 -11.23 -2.52 3.70
CA PHE A 115 -12.62 -2.50 3.21
C PHE A 115 -13.28 -3.89 3.24
N GLY A 116 -12.48 -4.95 3.12
CA GLY A 116 -12.88 -6.34 3.34
C GLY A 116 -14.05 -6.82 2.46
N SER A 117 -15.17 -7.27 3.04
CA SER A 117 -16.29 -7.90 2.33
C SER A 117 -17.01 -7.00 1.35
N GLN A 118 -17.01 -5.69 1.59
CA GLN A 118 -17.56 -4.72 0.64
C GLN A 118 -16.88 -4.73 -0.72
N LEU A 119 -15.65 -5.24 -0.81
CA LEU A 119 -14.90 -5.24 -2.05
C LEU A 119 -15.45 -6.27 -3.05
N ARG A 120 -16.09 -7.35 -2.61
CA ARG A 120 -16.56 -8.43 -3.48
C ARG A 120 -18.09 -8.39 -3.56
N PRO A 121 -18.66 -7.81 -4.64
CA PRO A 121 -20.10 -7.83 -4.85
C PRO A 121 -20.60 -9.26 -5.05
N GLU A 122 -21.89 -9.50 -4.82
CA GLU A 122 -22.49 -10.80 -5.09
C GLU A 122 -22.49 -11.10 -6.59
N ALA A 123 -22.55 -12.39 -6.96
CA ALA A 123 -22.59 -12.78 -8.37
C ALA A 123 -23.77 -12.10 -9.09
N GLY A 124 -23.48 -11.41 -10.20
CA GLY A 124 -24.47 -10.66 -10.98
C GLY A 124 -24.72 -9.23 -10.51
N GLN A 125 -24.03 -8.74 -9.47
CA GLN A 125 -24.04 -7.33 -9.10
C GLN A 125 -22.94 -6.53 -9.81
N ALA A 126 -23.16 -5.23 -9.95
CA ALA A 126 -22.17 -4.31 -10.50
C ALA A 126 -20.90 -4.25 -9.64
N ALA A 127 -19.78 -3.89 -10.27
CA ALA A 127 -18.52 -3.65 -9.58
C ALA A 127 -18.66 -2.53 -8.55
N VAL A 128 -17.86 -2.58 -7.49
CA VAL A 128 -17.97 -1.63 -6.37
C VAL A 128 -17.13 -0.38 -6.62
N TRP A 129 -17.74 0.80 -6.49
CA TRP A 129 -17.02 2.09 -6.50
C TRP A 129 -16.46 2.38 -5.11
N VAL A 130 -15.16 2.21 -4.92
CA VAL A 130 -14.53 2.26 -3.60
C VAL A 130 -13.91 3.63 -3.36
N THR A 131 -14.60 4.45 -2.55
CA THR A 131 -14.08 5.69 -1.98
C THR A 131 -13.71 5.49 -0.52
N GLU A 132 -13.08 6.49 0.10
CA GLU A 132 -12.75 6.44 1.53
C GLU A 132 -13.97 6.36 2.46
N ASP A 133 -15.15 6.74 1.96
CA ASP A 133 -16.42 6.74 2.71
C ASP A 133 -17.10 5.37 2.71
N LEU A 134 -16.59 4.40 1.93
CA LEU A 134 -17.09 3.04 1.95
C LEU A 134 -16.83 2.39 3.33
N THR A 135 -17.90 2.00 4.00
CA THR A 135 -17.84 1.33 5.32
C THR A 135 -16.98 0.08 5.25
N SER A 136 -15.99 -0.03 6.12
CA SER A 136 -15.08 -1.17 6.12
C SER A 136 -15.67 -2.38 6.85
N VAL A 137 -15.62 -3.56 6.24
CA VAL A 137 -16.09 -4.82 6.85
C VAL A 137 -14.97 -5.87 6.75
N PRO A 138 -14.02 -5.92 7.70
CA PRO A 138 -12.81 -6.73 7.59
C PRO A 138 -13.13 -8.23 7.50
N LYS A 139 -12.40 -8.95 6.64
CA LYS A 139 -12.59 -10.41 6.43
C LYS A 139 -11.69 -11.29 7.30
N ASN A 140 -10.61 -10.74 7.82
CA ASN A 140 -9.58 -11.49 8.54
C ASN A 140 -8.89 -10.62 9.59
N ILE A 141 -8.04 -11.24 10.40
CA ILE A 141 -7.33 -10.57 11.50
C ILE A 141 -6.45 -9.41 11.04
N TYR A 142 -5.86 -9.51 9.83
CA TYR A 142 -5.09 -8.41 9.25
C TYR A 142 -5.97 -7.17 9.03
N GLY A 143 -7.10 -7.32 8.32
CA GLY A 143 -8.03 -6.20 8.10
C GLY A 143 -8.55 -5.61 9.42
N THR A 144 -8.91 -6.46 10.39
CA THR A 144 -9.40 -6.02 11.70
C THR A 144 -8.37 -5.20 12.45
N THR A 145 -7.12 -5.69 12.55
CA THR A 145 -6.06 -5.00 13.30
C THR A 145 -5.60 -3.72 12.62
N LYS A 146 -5.62 -3.63 11.28
CA LYS A 146 -5.37 -2.36 10.57
C LYS A 146 -6.46 -1.33 10.86
N LEU A 147 -7.74 -1.71 10.89
CA LEU A 147 -8.82 -0.79 11.28
C LEU A 147 -8.71 -0.33 12.73
N MET A 148 -8.34 -1.22 13.66
CA MET A 148 -8.07 -0.84 15.05
C MET A 148 -6.96 0.21 15.15
N ALA A 149 -5.87 0.02 14.40
CA ALA A 149 -4.76 0.97 14.33
C ALA A 149 -5.15 2.30 13.67
N GLU A 150 -6.01 2.30 12.63
CA GLU A 150 -6.58 3.52 12.07
C GLU A 150 -7.44 4.30 13.07
N SER A 151 -8.17 3.60 13.95
CA SER A 151 -8.94 4.22 15.03
C SER A 151 -8.05 4.81 16.11
N LEU A 152 -6.94 4.15 16.47
CA LEU A 152 -5.93 4.72 17.37
C LEU A 152 -5.31 5.99 16.77
N CYS A 153 -4.98 5.98 15.48
CA CYS A 153 -4.47 7.16 14.78
C CYS A 153 -5.44 8.36 14.89
N GLU A 154 -6.74 8.13 14.67
CA GLU A 154 -7.75 9.19 14.80
C GLU A 154 -7.91 9.68 16.24
N LEU A 155 -7.89 8.76 17.21
CA LEU A 155 -7.94 9.09 18.64
C LEU A 155 -6.80 10.03 19.04
N PHE A 156 -5.57 9.72 18.64
CA PHE A 156 -4.40 10.53 18.97
C PHE A 156 -4.42 11.91 18.34
N PHE A 157 -4.93 12.03 17.11
CA PHE A 157 -5.20 13.36 16.54
C PHE A 157 -6.22 14.13 17.39
N ARG A 158 -7.36 13.51 17.72
CA ARG A 158 -8.46 14.18 18.45
C ARG A 158 -8.07 14.59 19.87
N GLU A 159 -7.33 13.75 20.59
CA GLU A 159 -7.00 13.97 22.00
C GLU A 159 -5.69 14.72 22.21
N ARG A 160 -4.70 14.52 21.33
CA ARG A 160 -3.33 15.02 21.51
C ARG A 160 -2.89 15.99 20.43
N GLY A 161 -3.72 16.22 19.41
CA GLY A 161 -3.44 17.14 18.32
C GLY A 161 -2.30 16.68 17.40
N LEU A 162 -1.88 15.41 17.47
CA LEU A 162 -0.85 14.84 16.60
C LEU A 162 -1.39 14.80 15.17
N PRO A 163 -0.77 15.48 14.18
CA PRO A 163 -1.24 15.39 12.80
C PRO A 163 -0.96 14.00 12.22
N VAL A 164 -2.02 13.31 11.77
CA VAL A 164 -1.95 11.93 11.30
C VAL A 164 -2.58 11.78 9.91
N VAL A 165 -1.84 11.18 8.98
CA VAL A 165 -2.36 10.80 7.67
C VAL A 165 -2.34 9.28 7.53
N VAL A 166 -3.50 8.70 7.24
CA VAL A 166 -3.67 7.27 6.99
C VAL A 166 -3.73 7.01 5.49
N LEU A 167 -2.84 6.18 4.99
CA LEU A 167 -2.77 5.80 3.58
C LEU A 167 -3.23 4.35 3.39
N ARG A 168 -4.42 4.14 2.84
CA ARG A 168 -4.92 2.80 2.47
C ARG A 168 -4.31 2.41 1.12
N THR A 169 -3.13 1.81 1.15
CA THR A 169 -2.41 1.43 -0.07
C THR A 169 -3.00 0.17 -0.71
N SER A 170 -3.08 0.19 -2.04
CA SER A 170 -3.38 -1.00 -2.86
C SER A 170 -2.16 -1.92 -2.95
N ARG A 171 -2.30 -3.06 -3.64
CA ARG A 171 -1.19 -4.00 -3.85
C ARG A 171 -0.10 -3.32 -4.69
N PHE A 172 1.16 -3.44 -4.27
CA PHE A 172 2.32 -2.99 -5.06
C PHE A 172 3.45 -4.04 -5.10
N PHE A 173 3.22 -5.21 -4.50
CA PHE A 173 4.25 -6.22 -4.36
C PHE A 173 4.54 -6.93 -5.70
N PRO A 174 5.81 -7.29 -5.96
CA PRO A 174 6.23 -7.88 -7.23
C PRO A 174 5.99 -9.38 -7.32
N GLU A 175 5.64 -10.07 -6.22
CA GLU A 175 5.41 -11.51 -6.22
C GLU A 175 4.08 -11.89 -6.90
N ASP A 176 3.99 -13.19 -7.25
CA ASP A 176 2.82 -13.82 -7.85
C ASP A 176 1.52 -13.60 -7.06
N ASP A 177 0.39 -13.68 -7.76
CA ASP A 177 -0.91 -13.65 -7.13
C ASP A 177 -1.09 -14.91 -6.25
N ASP A 178 -1.77 -14.75 -5.11
CA ASP A 178 -2.02 -15.87 -4.20
C ASP A 178 -3.13 -16.80 -4.70
N ASP A 179 -3.92 -16.37 -5.70
CA ASP A 179 -4.91 -17.19 -6.39
C ASP A 179 -4.25 -18.13 -7.43
N PRO A 180 -4.36 -19.47 -7.27
CA PRO A 180 -3.79 -20.43 -8.22
C PRO A 180 -4.36 -20.32 -9.64
N ALA A 181 -5.64 -19.96 -9.78
CA ALA A 181 -6.25 -19.77 -11.09
C ALA A 181 -5.59 -18.59 -11.82
N MET A 182 -5.39 -17.47 -11.12
CA MET A 182 -4.69 -16.31 -11.66
C MET A 182 -3.27 -16.65 -12.12
N ARG A 183 -2.52 -17.42 -11.33
CA ARG A 183 -1.15 -17.85 -11.69
C ARG A 183 -1.12 -18.79 -12.89
N SER A 184 -2.11 -19.67 -13.03
CA SER A 184 -2.23 -20.56 -14.18
C SER A 184 -2.67 -19.83 -15.44
N ASP A 185 -3.52 -18.82 -15.29
CA ASP A 185 -4.20 -18.16 -16.41
C ASP A 185 -3.43 -16.96 -16.97
N TYR A 186 -2.54 -16.34 -16.20
CA TYR A 186 -1.86 -15.12 -16.61
C TYR A 186 -0.39 -15.19 -16.27
N ALA A 187 0.45 -14.76 -17.22
CA ALA A 187 1.81 -14.37 -16.89
C ALA A 187 1.79 -13.27 -15.81
N LEU A 188 2.78 -13.28 -14.91
CA LEU A 188 2.84 -12.34 -13.78
C LEU A 188 2.72 -10.88 -14.21
N ASP A 189 3.48 -10.49 -15.21
CA ASP A 189 3.48 -9.14 -15.76
C ASP A 189 2.15 -8.78 -16.43
N ASN A 190 1.50 -9.73 -17.12
CA ASN A 190 0.16 -9.58 -17.65
C ASN A 190 -0.87 -9.34 -16.53
N ALA A 191 -0.82 -10.12 -15.45
CA ALA A 191 -1.73 -9.95 -14.32
C ALA A 191 -1.52 -8.58 -13.67
N GLN A 192 -0.28 -8.22 -13.34
CA GLN A 192 0.05 -6.93 -12.72
C GLN A 192 -0.34 -5.73 -13.58
N ALA A 193 -0.16 -5.82 -14.91
CA ALA A 193 -0.63 -4.80 -15.84
C ALA A 193 -2.14 -4.60 -15.78
N ASN A 194 -2.94 -5.69 -15.74
CA ASN A 194 -4.39 -5.58 -15.56
C ASN A 194 -4.78 -5.05 -14.18
N GLU A 195 -4.05 -5.43 -13.12
CA GLU A 195 -4.35 -4.95 -11.76
C GLU A 195 -4.22 -3.43 -11.63
N LEU A 196 -3.37 -2.78 -12.43
CA LEU A 196 -3.24 -1.30 -12.47
C LEU A 196 -4.51 -0.59 -12.96
N LEU A 197 -5.46 -1.31 -13.54
CA LEU A 197 -6.79 -0.75 -13.86
C LEU A 197 -7.64 -0.50 -12.62
N TYR A 198 -7.43 -1.23 -11.52
CA TYR A 198 -8.44 -1.27 -10.44
C TYR A 198 -7.97 -1.58 -9.01
N ARG A 199 -6.84 -2.30 -8.83
CA ARG A 199 -6.43 -2.80 -7.50
C ARG A 199 -4.93 -2.78 -7.17
N ARG A 200 -4.11 -2.19 -8.03
CA ARG A 200 -2.65 -2.08 -7.85
C ARG A 200 -2.16 -0.64 -7.97
N LEU A 201 -0.98 -0.38 -7.44
CA LEU A 201 -0.13 0.75 -7.78
C LEU A 201 1.32 0.32 -7.92
N ASP A 202 2.14 1.16 -8.54
CA ASP A 202 3.59 1.03 -8.48
C ASP A 202 4.12 1.52 -7.11
N ILE A 203 5.21 0.91 -6.64
CA ILE A 203 5.80 1.28 -5.35
C ILE A 203 6.38 2.71 -5.34
N ALA A 204 6.82 3.24 -6.48
CA ALA A 204 7.26 4.64 -6.60
C ALA A 204 6.11 5.61 -6.33
N ASP A 205 4.91 5.28 -6.80
CA ASP A 205 3.69 6.02 -6.53
C ASP A 205 3.27 5.90 -5.06
N ALA A 206 3.45 4.72 -4.46
CA ALA A 206 3.26 4.56 -3.02
C ALA A 206 4.22 5.46 -2.23
N VAL A 207 5.52 5.47 -2.55
CA VAL A 207 6.52 6.32 -1.88
C VAL A 207 6.19 7.80 -2.03
N SER A 208 5.85 8.27 -3.23
CA SER A 208 5.52 9.68 -3.45
C SER A 208 4.30 10.13 -2.64
N ALA A 209 3.29 9.27 -2.47
CA ALA A 209 2.16 9.53 -1.59
C ALA A 209 2.57 9.65 -0.10
N HIS A 210 3.46 8.79 0.38
CA HIS A 210 3.94 8.84 1.78
C HIS A 210 4.74 10.12 2.06
N LEU A 211 5.61 10.52 1.13
CA LEU A 211 6.41 11.74 1.31
C LEU A 211 5.52 13.00 1.28
N LEU A 212 4.54 13.07 0.37
CA LEU A 212 3.55 14.15 0.37
C LEU A 212 2.68 14.13 1.63
N ALA A 213 2.31 12.96 2.13
CA ALA A 213 1.59 12.85 3.39
C ALA A 213 2.39 13.43 4.56
N VAL A 214 3.71 13.19 4.62
CA VAL A 214 4.58 13.81 5.64
C VAL A 214 4.55 15.34 5.56
N GLU A 215 4.66 15.89 4.35
CA GLU A 215 4.65 17.34 4.13
C GLU A 215 3.28 17.99 4.43
N ARG A 216 2.20 17.25 4.20
CA ARG A 216 0.83 17.78 4.26
C ARG A 216 0.12 17.52 5.59
N ALA A 217 0.60 16.59 6.42
CA ALA A 217 -0.08 16.16 7.64
C ALA A 217 -0.47 17.32 8.55
N GLN A 218 0.43 18.27 8.82
CA GLN A 218 0.13 19.42 9.68
C GLN A 218 -1.02 20.30 9.15
N LYS A 219 -1.14 20.44 7.83
CA LYS A 219 -2.21 21.23 7.20
C LYS A 219 -3.54 20.46 7.20
N ILE A 220 -3.48 19.15 6.99
CA ILE A 220 -4.67 18.28 6.94
C ILE A 220 -5.22 18.03 8.34
N GLY A 221 -4.36 17.94 9.36
CA GLY A 221 -4.71 17.49 10.70
C GLY A 221 -4.90 15.98 10.71
N PHE A 222 -6.06 15.51 10.26
CA PHE A 222 -6.35 14.09 10.11
C PHE A 222 -6.98 13.79 8.75
N GLY A 223 -6.45 12.78 8.05
CA GLY A 223 -6.99 12.38 6.74
C GLY A 223 -6.78 10.90 6.46
N ARG A 224 -7.75 10.29 5.79
CA ARG A 224 -7.68 8.93 5.24
C ARG A 224 -7.70 9.04 3.72
N TYR A 225 -6.82 8.30 3.04
CA TYR A 225 -6.69 8.38 1.59
C TYR A 225 -6.48 7.00 0.98
N ILE A 226 -7.18 6.69 -0.11
CA ILE A 226 -6.89 5.53 -0.95
C ILE A 226 -5.67 5.86 -1.83
N VAL A 227 -4.67 5.00 -1.77
CA VAL A 227 -3.45 5.10 -2.59
C VAL A 227 -3.43 3.91 -3.54
N SER A 228 -3.84 4.15 -4.79
CA SER A 228 -3.92 3.17 -5.88
C SER A 228 -3.53 3.86 -7.19
N ALA A 229 -3.21 3.10 -8.24
CA ALA A 229 -3.08 3.68 -9.58
C ALA A 229 -4.40 4.37 -9.96
N THR A 230 -4.33 5.46 -10.72
CA THR A 230 -5.54 6.15 -11.17
C THR A 230 -6.25 5.28 -12.19
N SER A 231 -7.41 4.74 -11.79
CA SER A 231 -8.26 3.97 -12.68
C SER A 231 -8.82 4.86 -13.81
N PRO A 232 -8.92 4.35 -15.05
CA PRO A 232 -9.56 5.07 -16.15
C PRO A 232 -11.10 4.98 -16.08
N PHE A 233 -11.65 4.19 -15.16
CA PHE A 233 -13.09 3.93 -15.11
C PHE A 233 -13.87 5.05 -14.43
N GLU A 234 -15.17 5.07 -14.71
CA GLU A 234 -16.16 5.96 -14.12
C GLU A 234 -17.31 5.11 -13.58
N GLN A 235 -18.17 5.70 -12.73
CA GLN A 235 -19.30 4.97 -12.14
C GLN A 235 -20.23 4.34 -13.18
N ARG A 236 -20.40 4.97 -14.35
CA ARG A 236 -21.21 4.41 -15.44
C ARG A 236 -20.70 3.06 -15.97
N HIS A 237 -19.41 2.75 -15.77
CA HIS A 237 -18.81 1.51 -16.26
C HIS A 237 -19.02 0.32 -15.31
N LEU A 238 -19.47 0.52 -14.07
CA LEU A 238 -19.45 -0.51 -13.03
C LEU A 238 -20.27 -1.76 -13.36
N ALA A 239 -21.43 -1.58 -14.00
CA ALA A 239 -22.23 -2.71 -14.47
C ALA A 239 -21.43 -3.51 -15.52
N SER A 240 -20.93 -2.85 -16.56
CA SER A 240 -20.15 -3.51 -17.62
C SER A 240 -18.87 -4.15 -17.10
N LEU A 241 -18.17 -3.56 -16.14
CA LEU A 241 -16.95 -4.14 -15.54
C LEU A 241 -17.20 -5.50 -14.89
N ALA A 242 -18.39 -5.73 -14.32
CA ALA A 242 -18.72 -7.01 -13.70
C ALA A 242 -18.98 -8.14 -14.71
N PHE A 243 -19.22 -7.82 -15.99
CA PHE A 243 -19.62 -8.81 -17.01
C PHE A 243 -18.70 -8.87 -18.23
N ASP A 244 -18.19 -7.72 -18.67
CA ASP A 244 -17.30 -7.54 -19.83
C ASP A 244 -16.29 -6.40 -19.57
N ALA A 245 -15.39 -6.61 -18.61
CA ALA A 245 -14.34 -5.64 -18.33
C ALA A 245 -13.42 -5.42 -19.54
N ALA A 246 -13.16 -6.46 -20.33
CA ALA A 246 -12.34 -6.37 -21.53
C ALA A 246 -12.96 -5.45 -22.60
N GLY A 247 -14.28 -5.47 -22.77
CA GLY A 247 -15.01 -4.53 -23.63
C GLY A 247 -14.82 -3.08 -23.19
N VAL A 248 -15.01 -2.79 -21.90
CA VAL A 248 -14.82 -1.44 -21.34
C VAL A 248 -13.38 -0.95 -21.53
N VAL A 249 -12.38 -1.80 -21.29
CA VAL A 249 -10.97 -1.42 -21.47
C VAL A 249 -10.67 -1.13 -22.94
N ARG A 250 -11.20 -1.91 -23.89
CA ARG A 250 -11.03 -1.65 -25.32
C ARG A 250 -11.73 -0.37 -25.78
N GLU A 251 -12.87 -0.02 -25.20
CA GLU A 251 -13.54 1.27 -25.45
C GLU A 251 -12.65 2.45 -25.02
N LEU A 252 -12.09 2.38 -23.80
CA LEU A 252 -11.27 3.46 -23.24
C LEU A 252 -9.85 3.50 -23.82
N HIS A 253 -9.33 2.36 -24.27
CA HIS A 253 -7.98 2.20 -24.80
C HIS A 253 -7.99 1.30 -26.06
N PRO A 254 -8.41 1.82 -27.23
CA PRO A 254 -8.54 1.02 -28.46
C PRO A 254 -7.26 0.30 -28.90
N ASP A 255 -6.09 0.88 -28.62
CA ASP A 255 -4.79 0.30 -28.97
C ASP A 255 -4.37 -0.88 -28.06
N CYS A 256 -5.06 -1.12 -26.94
CA CYS A 256 -4.56 -2.07 -25.94
C CYS A 256 -4.53 -3.51 -26.45
N GLU A 257 -5.51 -3.89 -27.29
CA GLU A 257 -5.65 -5.27 -27.78
C GLU A 257 -4.45 -5.68 -28.62
N ALA A 258 -4.02 -4.84 -29.57
CA ALA A 258 -2.84 -5.10 -30.40
C ALA A 258 -1.56 -5.22 -29.55
N LEU A 259 -1.38 -4.34 -28.55
CA LEU A 259 -0.21 -4.36 -27.66
C LEU A 259 -0.17 -5.60 -26.77
N TYR A 260 -1.34 -6.07 -26.31
CA TYR A 260 -1.48 -7.26 -25.48
C TYR A 260 -1.26 -8.53 -26.30
N VAL A 261 -1.92 -8.66 -27.46
CA VAL A 261 -1.75 -9.81 -28.38
C VAL A 261 -0.29 -9.97 -28.79
N ALA A 262 0.43 -8.88 -29.05
CA ALA A 262 1.86 -8.92 -29.39
C ALA A 262 2.75 -9.53 -28.29
N ARG A 263 2.28 -9.57 -27.04
CA ARG A 263 2.96 -10.22 -25.89
C ARG A 263 2.32 -11.55 -25.49
N GLY A 264 1.28 -12.01 -26.18
CA GLY A 264 0.46 -13.15 -25.74
C GLY A 264 -0.32 -12.86 -24.46
N TRP A 265 -0.54 -11.58 -24.13
CA TRP A 265 -1.29 -11.15 -22.95
C TRP A 265 -2.79 -11.06 -23.24
N ARG A 266 -3.60 -11.18 -22.19
CA ARG A 266 -5.05 -11.01 -22.26
C ARG A 266 -5.58 -10.09 -21.16
N LEU A 267 -6.71 -9.44 -21.42
CA LEU A 267 -7.41 -8.61 -20.45
C LEU A 267 -8.22 -9.47 -19.49
N PHE A 268 -8.44 -8.98 -18.27
CA PHE A 268 -9.37 -9.64 -17.35
C PHE A 268 -10.81 -9.58 -17.88
N PRO A 269 -11.57 -10.69 -17.82
CA PRO A 269 -12.95 -10.71 -18.30
C PRO A 269 -13.88 -9.92 -17.37
N GLN A 270 -13.54 -9.83 -16.08
CA GLN A 270 -14.34 -9.16 -15.07
C GLN A 270 -13.44 -8.39 -14.09
N ILE A 271 -13.95 -7.27 -13.61
CA ILE A 271 -13.36 -6.43 -12.57
C ILE A 271 -14.44 -6.20 -11.51
N ASP A 272 -14.14 -6.52 -10.25
CA ASP A 272 -15.13 -6.57 -9.16
C ASP A 272 -15.23 -5.26 -8.36
N ARG A 273 -14.27 -4.36 -8.52
CA ARG A 273 -14.19 -3.08 -7.81
C ARG A 273 -13.34 -2.08 -8.55
N VAL A 274 -13.45 -0.81 -8.19
CA VAL A 274 -12.56 0.28 -8.65
C VAL A 274 -12.15 1.11 -7.44
N TYR A 275 -10.85 1.20 -7.16
CA TYR A 275 -10.33 2.13 -6.14
C TYR A 275 -10.23 3.55 -6.68
N VAL A 276 -10.78 4.50 -5.93
CA VAL A 276 -10.87 5.90 -6.31
C VAL A 276 -9.89 6.72 -5.49
N ASN A 277 -8.87 7.27 -6.14
CA ASN A 277 -7.79 8.02 -5.48
C ASN A 277 -7.95 9.56 -5.59
N GLU A 278 -9.14 10.05 -5.95
CA GLU A 278 -9.39 11.47 -6.19
C GLU A 278 -9.09 12.33 -4.95
N ARG A 279 -9.48 11.87 -3.77
CA ARG A 279 -9.24 12.58 -2.50
C ARG A 279 -7.74 12.76 -2.25
N ALA A 280 -6.95 11.70 -2.44
CA ALA A 280 -5.49 11.74 -2.32
C ALA A 280 -4.88 12.75 -3.30
N ARG A 281 -5.31 12.73 -4.56
CA ARG A 281 -4.82 13.64 -5.61
C ARG A 281 -5.14 15.10 -5.29
N ARG A 282 -6.35 15.38 -4.80
CA ARG A 282 -6.82 16.73 -4.49
C ARG A 282 -6.18 17.31 -3.22
N GLU A 283 -6.12 16.53 -2.13
CA GLU A 283 -5.75 17.05 -0.81
C GLU A 283 -4.26 16.92 -0.50
N LEU A 284 -3.61 15.84 -0.95
CA LEU A 284 -2.15 15.71 -0.84
C LEU A 284 -1.43 16.47 -1.97
N GLY A 285 -2.13 16.71 -3.09
CA GLY A 285 -1.51 17.14 -4.35
C GLY A 285 -0.80 16.00 -5.08
N TRP A 286 -1.15 14.75 -4.75
CA TRP A 286 -0.51 13.56 -5.30
C TRP A 286 -0.83 13.35 -6.79
N ARG A 287 0.18 12.96 -7.56
CA ARG A 287 0.08 12.73 -9.01
C ARG A 287 0.75 11.39 -9.33
N PRO A 288 0.03 10.27 -9.25
CA PRO A 288 0.59 8.97 -9.60
C PRO A 288 0.96 8.92 -11.09
N GLU A 289 2.08 8.28 -11.41
CA GLU A 289 2.67 8.26 -12.76
C GLU A 289 2.52 6.90 -13.46
N PHE A 290 2.34 5.82 -12.69
CA PHE A 290 2.41 4.45 -13.18
C PHE A 290 1.02 3.81 -13.21
N ASP A 291 0.15 4.35 -14.06
CA ASP A 291 -1.20 3.86 -14.32
C ASP A 291 -1.27 2.90 -15.52
N PHE A 292 -2.47 2.44 -15.88
CA PHE A 292 -2.65 1.57 -17.05
C PHE A 292 -2.23 2.25 -18.37
N ALA A 293 -2.43 3.56 -18.51
CA ALA A 293 -1.98 4.28 -19.69
C ALA A 293 -0.45 4.31 -19.78
N HIS A 294 0.25 4.37 -18.64
CA HIS A 294 1.70 4.17 -18.56
C HIS A 294 2.11 2.80 -19.07
N VAL A 295 1.40 1.73 -18.66
CA VAL A 295 1.64 0.38 -19.17
C VAL A 295 1.61 0.39 -20.69
N LEU A 296 0.51 0.84 -21.30
CA LEU A 296 0.38 0.84 -22.77
C LEU A 296 1.48 1.64 -23.48
N ARG A 297 1.89 2.78 -22.93
CA ARG A 297 3.03 3.56 -23.48
C ARG A 297 4.33 2.76 -23.40
N SER A 298 4.65 2.19 -22.24
CA SER A 298 5.86 1.38 -22.05
C SER A 298 5.86 0.13 -22.94
N LEU A 299 4.70 -0.51 -23.11
CA LEU A 299 4.51 -1.64 -24.00
C LEU A 299 4.83 -1.29 -25.46
N ARG A 300 4.37 -0.11 -25.93
CA ARG A 300 4.61 0.42 -27.27
C ARG A 300 6.09 0.73 -27.51
N ASP A 301 6.77 1.24 -26.49
CA ASP A 301 8.19 1.58 -26.54
C ASP A 301 9.12 0.37 -26.32
N GLY A 302 8.57 -0.83 -26.08
CA GLY A 302 9.37 -2.02 -25.75
C GLY A 302 10.08 -1.94 -24.40
N ARG A 303 9.56 -1.15 -23.45
CA ARG A 303 10.13 -0.94 -22.12
C ARG A 303 9.36 -1.69 -21.04
N ASP A 304 10.04 -1.95 -19.91
CA ASP A 304 9.39 -2.41 -18.68
C ASP A 304 8.49 -1.30 -18.13
N PHE A 305 7.24 -1.63 -17.78
CA PHE A 305 6.29 -0.65 -17.25
C PHE A 305 6.50 -0.37 -15.75
N ARG A 306 7.28 -1.19 -15.06
CA ARG A 306 7.58 -1.02 -13.64
C ARG A 306 8.58 0.11 -13.45
N SER A 307 8.39 0.90 -12.40
CA SER A 307 9.35 1.95 -12.06
C SER A 307 10.75 1.39 -11.81
N ALA A 308 11.78 2.24 -11.93
CA ALA A 308 13.13 1.86 -11.52
C ALA A 308 13.16 1.40 -10.06
N LEU A 309 12.40 2.06 -9.18
CA LEU A 309 12.31 1.70 -7.77
C LEU A 309 11.70 0.31 -7.55
N ALA A 310 10.64 -0.03 -8.29
CA ALA A 310 10.05 -1.37 -8.24
C ALA A 310 11.06 -2.46 -8.65
N ARG A 311 11.88 -2.20 -9.67
CA ARG A 311 12.92 -3.14 -10.13
C ARG A 311 14.09 -3.25 -9.15
N GLU A 312 14.49 -2.14 -8.53
CA GLU A 312 15.59 -2.11 -7.55
C GLU A 312 15.23 -2.75 -6.21
N VAL A 313 14.02 -2.52 -5.71
CA VAL A 313 13.53 -3.16 -4.48
C VAL A 313 13.32 -4.65 -4.71
N GLY A 314 12.78 -5.02 -5.87
CA GLY A 314 12.57 -6.40 -6.26
C GLY A 314 11.64 -7.16 -5.30
N ALA A 315 11.58 -8.49 -5.49
CA ALA A 315 10.83 -9.37 -4.62
C ALA A 315 11.59 -9.63 -3.31
N LYS A 316 10.84 -9.65 -2.21
CA LYS A 316 11.34 -10.02 -0.89
C LYS A 316 10.42 -11.12 -0.38
N GLY A 317 11.00 -12.22 0.08
CA GLY A 317 10.23 -13.27 0.74
C GLY A 317 9.55 -12.73 2.00
N TYR A 318 8.31 -13.13 2.24
CA TYR A 318 7.58 -12.81 3.47
C TYR A 318 8.02 -13.69 4.64
N HIS A 319 8.54 -14.87 4.32
CA HIS A 319 8.98 -15.88 5.25
C HIS A 319 10.40 -16.30 4.89
N ASP A 320 11.14 -16.81 5.88
CA ASP A 320 12.46 -17.41 5.64
C ASP A 320 12.33 -18.84 5.04
N THR A 321 11.09 -19.31 4.83
CA THR A 321 10.75 -20.64 4.30
C THR A 321 10.03 -20.52 2.95
N LEU A 322 10.30 -21.47 2.05
CA LEU A 322 9.55 -21.63 0.80
C LEU A 322 8.29 -22.47 1.02
N PHE A 323 7.23 -22.19 0.26
CA PHE A 323 5.97 -22.94 0.32
C PHE A 323 5.64 -23.56 -1.03
N ASP A 324 5.04 -24.75 -1.02
CA ASP A 324 4.78 -25.53 -2.24
C ASP A 324 3.66 -24.93 -3.12
N ASP A 325 2.66 -24.26 -2.52
CA ASP A 325 1.42 -23.82 -3.20
C ASP A 325 1.35 -22.31 -3.50
N GLY A 326 2.48 -21.60 -3.54
CA GLY A 326 2.54 -20.18 -3.91
C GLY A 326 3.51 -19.37 -3.06
N PRO A 327 3.44 -18.02 -3.08
CA PRO A 327 4.39 -17.17 -2.39
C PRO A 327 4.28 -17.24 -0.86
N TYR A 328 3.16 -17.73 -0.33
CA TYR A 328 2.86 -17.93 1.09
C TYR A 328 1.60 -18.81 1.24
N PRO A 329 1.40 -19.48 2.39
CA PRO A 329 0.22 -20.30 2.61
C PRO A 329 -1.02 -19.41 2.75
N VAL A 330 -2.08 -19.77 2.04
CA VAL A 330 -3.37 -19.09 2.11
C VAL A 330 -4.28 -19.91 3.02
N ALA A 331 -4.75 -19.30 4.12
CA ALA A 331 -5.75 -19.95 4.97
C ALA A 331 -7.05 -20.19 4.16
N PRO A 332 -7.70 -21.35 4.29
CA PRO A 332 -8.91 -21.70 3.55
C PRO A 332 -10.08 -20.75 3.80
#